data_AF-A0A9Q5C942-F1
#
_entry.id   AF-A0A9Q5C942-F1
#
_cell.length_a   1.000
_cell.length_b   1.000
_cell.length_c   1.000
_cell.angle_alpha   90.00
_cell.angle_beta   90.00
_cell.angle_gamma   90.00
#
_symmetry.space_group_name_H-M   'P 1'
#
loop_
_entity.id
_entity.type
_entity.pdbx_description
1 polymer ?
#
loop_
_entity_poly.entity_id
_entity_poly.type
_entity_poly.pdbx_seq_one_letter_code
_entity_poly.pdbx_strand_id
1 'polypeptide(L)'
;MTYKRRERTNAKEFVSLSRLDALNEAKEYIANTYDLANTLIIGNADGGAGYAKKDFDEIVGRCAKHEHFLDVFHLNKKIKDRLCFAPELQGKLIYALEFKYDRDLVNIILDTAESKLIDELDTHKITSI
;
A
#
# COMPACT_ATOMS: atom_id res chain seq x y z
N MET A 1 12.00 -14.87 26.98
CA MET A 1 12.01 -13.39 26.93
C MET A 1 10.60 -12.92 26.63
N THR A 2 9.95 -12.21 27.55
CA THR A 2 8.67 -11.54 27.30
C THR A 2 8.94 -10.25 26.56
N TYR A 3 8.60 -10.19 25.27
CA TYR A 3 8.75 -8.97 24.47
C TYR A 3 7.73 -7.93 24.94
N LYS A 4 8.20 -6.85 25.58
CA LYS A 4 7.34 -5.72 25.94
C LYS A 4 6.93 -5.00 24.65
N ARG A 5 5.63 -4.99 24.33
CA ARG A 5 5.09 -4.26 23.17
C ARG A 5 5.49 -2.80 23.28
N ARG A 6 6.00 -2.23 22.18
CA ARG A 6 6.35 -0.81 22.09
C ARG A 6 5.09 0.03 22.24
N GLU A 7 5.20 1.13 22.97
CA GLU A 7 4.12 2.09 23.18
C GLU A 7 4.34 3.30 22.27
N ARG A 8 3.25 3.82 21.70
CA ARG A 8 3.28 4.99 20.83
C ARG A 8 3.22 6.24 21.71
N THR A 9 4.33 6.96 21.81
CA THR A 9 4.43 8.21 22.58
C THR A 9 4.16 9.43 21.71
N ASN A 10 3.51 10.47 22.26
CA ASN A 10 3.23 11.75 21.57
C ASN A 10 2.47 11.60 20.25
N ALA A 11 1.56 10.63 20.18
CA ALA A 11 0.71 10.48 19.02
C ALA A 11 -0.24 11.67 18.89
N LYS A 12 -0.26 12.26 17.70
CA LYS A 12 -1.29 13.22 17.31
C LYS A 12 -2.25 12.56 16.34
N GLU A 13 -3.54 12.66 16.63
CA GLU A 13 -4.61 12.07 15.82
C GLU A 13 -5.54 13.18 15.34
N PHE A 14 -5.96 13.07 14.09
CA PHE A 14 -6.89 13.98 13.43
C PHE A 14 -8.09 13.14 12.99
N VAL A 15 -9.27 13.48 13.49
CA VAL A 15 -10.48 12.69 13.28
C VAL A 15 -11.63 13.63 12.93
N SER A 16 -12.20 13.44 11.75
CA SER A 16 -13.38 14.17 11.28
C SER A 16 -14.31 13.25 10.49
N LEU A 17 -15.59 13.62 10.46
CA LEU A 17 -16.58 13.01 9.56
C LEU A 17 -16.35 13.43 8.10
N SER A 18 -15.66 14.56 7.89
CA SER A 18 -15.21 15.02 6.57
C SER A 18 -13.75 14.63 6.38
N ARG A 19 -13.50 13.84 5.33
CA ARG A 19 -12.14 13.50 4.91
C ARG A 19 -11.30 14.75 4.64
N LEU A 20 -11.87 15.74 3.95
CA LEU A 20 -11.15 16.95 3.58
C LEU A 20 -10.73 17.74 4.82
N ASP A 21 -11.60 17.80 5.83
CA ASP A 21 -11.34 18.55 7.06
C ASP A 21 -10.21 17.87 7.85
N ALA A 22 -10.25 16.54 8.00
CA ALA A 22 -9.18 15.79 8.68
C ALA A 22 -7.82 15.95 7.98
N LEU A 23 -7.81 15.94 6.64
CA LEU A 23 -6.58 16.15 5.85
C LEU A 23 -6.04 17.58 6.02
N ASN A 24 -6.92 18.58 5.98
CA ASN A 24 -6.53 19.98 6.17
C ASN A 24 -6.01 20.24 7.58
N GLU A 25 -6.66 19.68 8.61
CA GLU A 25 -6.22 19.82 10.00
C GLU A 25 -4.82 19.20 10.19
N ALA A 26 -4.58 18.01 9.63
CA ALA A 26 -3.28 17.37 9.68
C ALA A 26 -2.20 18.20 8.95
N LYS A 27 -2.52 18.71 7.76
CA LYS A 27 -1.63 19.56 6.95
C LYS A 27 -1.27 20.85 7.68
N GLU A 28 -2.24 21.56 8.22
CA GLU A 28 -2.03 22.80 8.98
C GLU A 28 -1.21 22.55 10.24
N TYR A 29 -1.51 21.48 10.98
CA TYR A 29 -0.74 21.14 12.16
C TYR A 29 0.73 20.86 11.82
N ILE A 30 0.98 20.03 10.81
CA ILE A 30 2.35 19.67 10.40
C ILE A 30 3.12 20.91 9.95
N ALA A 31 2.53 21.73 9.10
CA ALA A 31 3.16 22.94 8.57
C ALA A 31 3.49 23.98 9.65
N ASN A 32 2.69 24.06 10.72
CA ASN A 32 2.89 25.03 11.81
C ASN A 32 3.76 24.49 12.95
N THR A 33 3.92 23.17 13.07
CA THR A 33 4.63 22.55 14.20
C THR A 33 6.06 22.16 13.86
N TYR A 34 6.34 21.83 12.59
CA TYR A 34 7.63 21.26 12.18
C TYR A 34 8.21 21.96 10.96
N ASP A 35 9.52 22.22 10.98
CA ASP A 35 10.29 22.48 9.76
C ASP A 35 10.75 21.15 9.17
N LEU A 36 10.13 20.75 8.06
CA LEU A 36 10.40 19.48 7.39
C LEU A 36 11.42 19.57 6.26
N ALA A 37 11.97 20.76 5.96
CA ALA A 37 12.78 20.98 4.76
C ALA A 37 13.98 20.02 4.63
N ASN A 38 14.54 19.58 5.76
CA ASN A 38 15.68 18.65 5.82
C ASN A 38 15.30 17.27 6.42
N THR A 39 14.02 16.93 6.42
CA THR A 39 13.47 15.74 7.11
C THR A 39 13.06 14.67 6.10
N LEU A 40 13.41 13.40 6.40
CA LEU A 40 12.86 12.22 5.74
C LEU A 40 11.51 11.88 6.37
N ILE A 41 10.46 11.88 5.54
CA ILE A 41 9.12 11.46 5.95
C ILE A 41 8.84 10.07 5.40
N ILE A 42 8.37 9.19 6.28
CA ILE A 42 7.94 7.83 5.94
C ILE A 42 6.43 7.77 6.19
N GLY A 43 5.65 7.67 5.12
CA GLY A 43 4.20 7.46 5.16
C GLY A 43 3.87 6.01 4.90
N ASN A 44 3.08 5.38 5.78
CA ASN A 44 2.47 4.08 5.52
C ASN A 44 0.95 4.24 5.45
N ALA A 45 0.33 3.64 4.44
CA ALA A 45 -1.11 3.65 4.25
C ALA A 45 -1.64 2.25 3.90
N ASP A 46 -2.90 2.01 4.25
CA ASP A 46 -3.63 0.80 3.87
C ASP A 46 -4.03 0.76 2.38
N GLY A 47 -3.87 1.88 1.66
CA GLY A 47 -4.26 2.02 0.26
C GLY A 47 -5.78 2.14 0.05
N GLY A 48 -6.53 2.50 1.10
CA GLY A 48 -7.95 2.81 1.04
C GLY A 48 -8.27 4.08 0.25
N ALA A 49 -9.55 4.26 -0.07
CA ALA A 49 -10.02 5.44 -0.78
C ALA A 49 -9.74 6.69 0.06
N GLY A 50 -8.82 7.53 -0.43
CA GLY A 50 -8.44 8.77 0.23
C GLY A 50 -7.12 8.77 0.99
N TYR A 51 -6.40 7.64 0.95
CA TYR A 51 -5.05 7.46 1.49
C TYR A 51 -4.04 7.12 0.38
N ALA A 52 -4.21 7.70 -0.81
CA ALA A 52 -3.26 7.53 -1.89
C ALA A 52 -2.01 8.39 -1.65
N LYS A 53 -0.90 8.04 -2.29
CA LYS A 53 0.37 8.80 -2.21
C LYS A 53 0.17 10.31 -2.36
N LYS A 54 -0.67 10.74 -3.32
CA LYS A 54 -0.95 12.15 -3.57
C LYS A 54 -1.53 12.89 -2.36
N ASP A 55 -2.34 12.21 -1.55
CA ASP A 55 -2.99 12.80 -0.39
C ASP A 55 -1.94 13.05 0.71
N PHE A 56 -0.99 12.13 0.87
CA PHE A 56 0.14 12.30 1.79
C PHE A 56 1.15 13.34 1.30
N ASP A 57 1.45 13.38 0.00
CA ASP A 57 2.32 14.41 -0.57
C ASP A 57 1.75 15.82 -0.29
N GLU A 58 0.43 15.97 -0.35
CA GLU A 58 -0.24 17.24 -0.03
C GLU A 58 -0.15 17.61 1.45
N ILE A 59 -0.31 16.64 2.35
CA ILE A 59 -0.22 16.85 3.81
C ILE A 59 1.20 17.24 4.23
N VAL A 60 2.21 16.56 3.69
CA VAL A 60 3.61 16.75 4.08
C VAL A 60 4.17 18.09 3.58
N GLY A 61 3.76 18.51 2.38
CA GLY A 61 4.28 19.73 1.76
C GLY A 61 5.78 19.66 1.48
N ARG A 62 6.54 20.68 1.88
CA ARG A 62 7.98 20.76 1.60
C ARG A 62 8.78 19.86 2.56
N CYS A 63 9.46 18.86 2.02
CA CYS A 63 10.38 18.00 2.76
C CYS A 63 11.64 17.66 1.94
N ALA A 64 12.66 17.07 2.57
CA ALA A 64 13.85 16.60 1.86
C ALA A 64 13.55 15.36 1.02
N LYS A 65 12.79 14.41 1.59
CA LYS A 65 12.37 13.18 0.93
C LYS A 65 11.10 12.66 1.59
N HIS A 66 10.15 12.20 0.76
CA HIS A 66 8.96 11.51 1.22
C HIS A 66 8.91 10.12 0.58
N GLU A 67 8.93 9.10 1.42
CA GLU A 67 8.74 7.70 1.02
C GLU A 67 7.38 7.21 1.48
N HIS A 68 6.55 6.81 0.53
CA HIS A 68 5.21 6.31 0.77
C HIS A 68 5.15 4.81 0.48
N PHE A 69 4.67 4.03 1.45
CA PHE A 69 4.57 2.58 1.38
C PHE A 69 3.15 2.12 1.64
N LEU A 70 2.77 1.02 0.98
CA LEU A 70 1.56 0.30 1.34
C LEU A 70 1.86 -0.64 2.52
N ASP A 71 0.92 -0.70 3.44
CA ASP A 71 1.01 -1.59 4.57
C ASP A 71 1.01 -3.05 4.11
N VAL A 72 1.94 -3.84 4.68
CA VAL A 72 2.19 -5.24 4.33
C VAL A 72 0.93 -6.09 4.45
N PHE A 73 0.11 -5.85 5.47
CA PHE A 73 -1.15 -6.58 5.64
C PHE A 73 -2.11 -6.31 4.48
N HIS A 74 -2.26 -5.04 4.09
CA HIS A 74 -3.17 -4.64 3.01
C HIS A 74 -2.66 -5.06 1.63
N LEU A 75 -1.33 -5.00 1.40
CA LEU A 75 -0.70 -5.55 0.21
C LEU A 75 -1.00 -7.05 0.07
N ASN A 76 -0.75 -7.82 1.12
CA ASN A 76 -0.97 -9.27 1.13
C ASN A 76 -2.44 -9.63 0.94
N LYS A 77 -3.34 -8.89 1.60
CA LYS A 77 -4.78 -9.06 1.40
C LYS A 77 -5.15 -8.85 -0.07
N LYS A 78 -4.66 -7.77 -0.69
CA LYS A 78 -4.94 -7.45 -2.09
C LYS A 78 -4.39 -8.49 -3.06
N ILE A 79 -3.20 -9.04 -2.80
CA ILE A 79 -2.63 -10.14 -3.61
C ILE A 79 -3.53 -11.38 -3.54
N LYS A 80 -3.95 -11.78 -2.34
CA LYS A 80 -4.82 -12.95 -2.16
C LYS A 80 -6.19 -12.76 -2.81
N ASP A 81 -6.78 -11.58 -2.65
CA ASP A 81 -8.08 -11.25 -3.22
C ASP A 81 -8.04 -11.23 -4.76
N ARG A 82 -6.95 -10.70 -5.36
CA ARG A 82 -6.83 -10.54 -6.82
C ARG A 82 -6.34 -11.78 -7.54
N LEU A 83 -5.51 -12.59 -6.91
CA LEU A 83 -5.01 -13.86 -7.44
C LEU A 83 -5.76 -15.05 -6.83
N CYS A 84 -7.04 -14.89 -6.48
CA CYS A 84 -7.85 -15.97 -5.92
C CYS A 84 -7.99 -17.17 -6.88
N PHE A 85 -7.93 -16.92 -8.20
CA PHE A 85 -7.94 -17.92 -9.26
C PHE A 85 -6.59 -18.66 -9.42
N ALA A 86 -5.49 -18.09 -8.92
CA ALA A 86 -4.15 -18.70 -8.98
C ALA A 86 -3.45 -18.70 -7.61
N PRO A 87 -3.94 -19.48 -6.63
CA PRO A 87 -3.38 -19.53 -5.28
C PRO A 87 -1.88 -19.85 -5.22
N GLU A 88 -1.38 -20.65 -6.17
CA GLU A 88 0.02 -21.02 -6.29
C GLU A 88 0.95 -19.84 -6.65
N LEU A 89 0.41 -18.76 -7.19
CA LEU A 89 1.16 -17.55 -7.52
C LEU A 89 1.18 -16.55 -6.37
N GLN A 90 0.24 -16.61 -5.43
CA GLN A 90 0.14 -15.67 -4.30
C GLN A 90 1.42 -15.65 -3.46
N GLY A 91 1.87 -16.80 -2.98
CA GLY A 91 3.08 -16.89 -2.17
C GLY A 91 4.35 -16.47 -2.92
N LYS A 92 4.40 -16.75 -4.23
CA LYS A 92 5.53 -16.34 -5.09
C LYS A 92 5.58 -14.82 -5.25
N LEU A 93 4.43 -14.19 -5.45
CA LEU A 93 4.34 -12.73 -5.60
C LEU A 93 4.69 -12.02 -4.29
N ILE A 94 4.21 -12.53 -3.15
CA ILE A 94 4.57 -12.02 -1.82
C ILE A 94 6.08 -12.14 -1.60
N TYR A 95 6.67 -13.30 -1.93
CA TYR A 95 8.11 -13.51 -1.82
C TYR A 95 8.93 -12.52 -2.68
N ALA A 96 8.51 -12.31 -3.92
CA ALA A 96 9.18 -11.39 -4.85
C ALA A 96 9.13 -9.94 -4.35
N LEU A 97 7.98 -9.50 -3.81
CA LEU A 97 7.78 -8.14 -3.31
C LEU A 97 8.45 -7.88 -1.96
N GLU A 98 8.22 -8.74 -0.96
CA GLU A 98 8.60 -8.45 0.43
C GLU A 98 10.01 -8.92 0.79
N PHE A 99 10.53 -9.95 0.11
CA PHE A 99 11.80 -10.56 0.49
C PHE A 99 12.90 -10.38 -0.54
N LYS A 100 12.54 -10.37 -1.85
CA LYS A 100 13.51 -10.18 -2.93
C LYS A 100 13.62 -8.75 -3.43
N TYR A 101 12.56 -7.95 -3.29
CA TYR A 101 12.45 -6.63 -3.93
C TYR A 101 12.78 -6.69 -5.43
N ASP A 102 12.39 -7.79 -6.09
CA ASP A 102 12.76 -8.10 -7.46
C ASP A 102 11.62 -7.76 -8.42
N ARG A 103 11.77 -6.65 -9.15
CA ARG A 103 10.72 -6.14 -10.02
C ARG A 103 10.50 -7.03 -11.25
N ASP A 104 11.55 -7.65 -11.77
CA ASP A 104 11.45 -8.51 -12.94
C ASP A 104 10.73 -9.80 -12.59
N LEU A 105 11.05 -10.41 -11.44
CA LEU A 105 10.32 -11.56 -10.93
C LEU A 105 8.84 -11.24 -10.68
N VAL A 106 8.54 -10.06 -10.13
CA VAL A 106 7.14 -9.60 -9.96
C VAL A 106 6.42 -9.56 -11.31
N ASN A 107 7.03 -8.97 -12.34
CA ASN A 107 6.41 -8.88 -13.66
C ASN A 107 6.16 -10.28 -14.25
N ILE A 108 7.15 -11.18 -14.20
CA ILE A 108 7.02 -12.57 -14.68
C ILE A 108 5.84 -13.29 -14.02
N ILE A 109 5.66 -13.12 -12.70
CA ILE A 109 4.55 -13.75 -11.97
C ILE A 109 3.20 -13.16 -12.40
N LEU A 110 3.13 -11.84 -12.61
CA LEU A 110 1.92 -11.18 -13.09
C LEU A 110 1.57 -11.59 -14.53
N ASP A 111 2.56 -11.71 -15.42
CA ASP A 111 2.37 -12.19 -16.81
C ASP A 111 1.87 -13.63 -16.83
N THR A 112 2.36 -14.47 -15.91
CA THR A 112 1.88 -15.84 -15.73
C THR A 112 0.43 -15.87 -15.25
N ALA A 113 0.07 -14.99 -14.30
CA ALA A 113 -1.29 -14.84 -13.82
C ALA A 113 -2.25 -14.37 -14.92
N GLU A 114 -1.82 -13.41 -15.76
CA GLU A 114 -2.59 -12.93 -16.91
C GLU A 114 -2.84 -14.04 -17.92
N SER A 115 -1.82 -14.83 -18.26
CA SER A 115 -1.95 -15.96 -19.18
C SER A 115 -2.98 -17.00 -18.70
N LYS A 116 -2.97 -17.32 -17.39
CA LYS A 116 -3.94 -18.24 -16.78
C LYS A 116 -5.39 -17.73 -16.85
N LEU A 117 -5.59 -16.42 -16.68
CA LEU A 117 -6.93 -15.82 -16.83
C LEU A 117 -7.45 -15.93 -18.26
N ILE A 118 -6.58 -15.74 -19.26
CA ILE A 118 -6.94 -15.88 -20.67
C ILE A 118 -7.40 -17.31 -20.96
N ASP A 119 -6.64 -18.31 -20.50
CA ASP A 119 -6.99 -19.73 -20.68
C ASP A 119 -8.35 -20.08 -20.05
N GLU A 120 -8.64 -19.59 -18.84
CA GLU A 120 -9.94 -19.80 -18.19
C GLU A 120 -11.11 -19.17 -18.96
N LEU A 121 -10.94 -17.92 -19.42
CA LEU A 121 -11.94 -17.19 -20.18
C LEU A 121 -12.23 -17.83 -21.54
N ASP A 122 -11.19 -18.32 -22.23
CA ASP A 122 -11.35 -18.98 -23.51
C ASP A 122 -11.93 -20.40 -23.36
N THR A 123 -11.58 -21.11 -22.29
CA THR A 123 -12.23 -22.40 -21.96
C THR A 123 -13.74 -22.23 -21.76
N HIS A 124 -14.18 -21.20 -21.03
CA HIS A 124 -15.61 -20.92 -20.80
C HIS A 124 -16.38 -20.59 -22.09
N LYS A 125 -15.73 -19.97 -23.09
CA LYS A 125 -16.36 -19.72 -24.39
C LYS A 125 -16.59 -21.02 -25.18
N ILE A 126 -15.70 -22.00 -25.06
CA ILE A 126 -15.77 -23.26 -25.81
C ILE A 126 -16.83 -24.21 -25.21
N THR A 127 -17.02 -24.24 -23.88
CA THR A 127 -18.03 -25.08 -23.22
C THR A 127 -19.46 -24.51 -23.23
N SER A 128 -19.65 -23.29 -23.73
CA SER A 128 -20.97 -22.63 -23.80
C SER A 128 -21.64 -22.72 -25.19
N ILE A 129 -21.13 -23.60 -26.08
CA ILE A 129 -21.63 -23.86 -27.44
C ILE A 129 -22.14 -25.30 -27.52
#